data_AF-A0A3N8LGN4-F1
#
_entry.id   AF-A0A3N8LGN4-F1
#
_cell.length_a   1.000
_cell.length_b   1.000
_cell.length_c   1.000
_cell.angle_alpha   90.00
_cell.angle_beta   90.00
_cell.angle_gamma   90.00
#
_symmetry.space_group_name_H-M   'P 1'
#
loop_
_entity.id
_entity.type
_entity.pdbx_description
1 polymer ?
#
loop_
_entity_poly.entity_id
_entity_poly.type
_entity_poly.pdbx_seq_one_letter_code
_entity_poly.pdbx_strand_id
1 'polypeptide(L)'
;MVHHTLSTLLSAIYDLGFALFHLTFWRWFKWPQSLEKSGRLNQGITQTLNVMLSYVFVVYAASLVLAATQTRGPLALAGSGFWLLRAIAQPVLFARTRLSWILVAVFALGAGLHAITYVDATKMGDEALSSAKPLS
;
A
#
# COMPACT_ATOMS: atom_id res chain seq x y z
N MET A 1 3.12 -14.40 18.59
CA MET A 1 2.90 -12.97 18.92
C MET A 1 3.86 -12.01 18.19
N VAL A 2 5.19 -12.12 18.35
CA VAL A 2 6.15 -11.14 17.78
C VAL A 2 6.16 -11.06 16.24
N HIS A 3 6.05 -12.20 15.54
CA HIS A 3 6.10 -12.23 14.07
C HIS A 3 4.93 -11.49 13.40
N HIS A 4 3.72 -11.56 13.96
CA HIS A 4 2.52 -10.93 13.36
C HIS A 4 2.51 -9.41 13.56
N THR A 5 3.01 -8.94 14.70
CA THR A 5 3.20 -7.50 14.94
C THR A 5 4.26 -6.95 13.99
N LEU A 6 5.32 -7.72 13.74
CA LEU A 6 6.38 -7.32 12.83
C LEU A 6 5.88 -7.18 11.38
N SER A 7 5.15 -8.17 10.84
CA SER A 7 4.62 -8.10 9.45
C SER A 7 3.66 -6.93 9.25
N THR A 8 2.79 -6.68 10.23
CA THR A 8 1.87 -5.53 10.25
C THR A 8 2.63 -4.20 10.25
N LEU A 9 3.64 -4.04 11.12
CA LEU A 9 4.44 -2.82 11.22
C LEU A 9 5.27 -2.58 9.96
N LEU A 10 5.87 -3.62 9.38
CA LEU A 10 6.62 -3.51 8.12
C LEU A 10 5.71 -3.04 6.98
N SER A 11 4.51 -3.59 6.89
CA SER A 11 3.52 -3.19 5.87
C SER A 11 3.07 -1.74 6.05
N ALA A 12 2.77 -1.32 7.28
CA ALA A 12 2.39 0.05 7.59
C ALA A 12 3.51 1.07 7.33
N ILE A 13 4.76 0.74 7.70
CA ILE A 13 5.94 1.58 7.42
C ILE A 13 6.17 1.67 5.91
N TYR A 14 5.99 0.58 5.18
CA TYR A 14 6.11 0.55 3.73
C TYR A 14 5.10 1.51 3.07
N ASP A 15 3.82 1.46 3.47
CA ASP A 15 2.79 2.37 2.95
C ASP A 15 3.07 3.83 3.33
N LEU A 16 3.54 4.09 4.56
CA LEU A 16 3.92 5.44 5.00
C LEU A 16 5.13 5.98 4.23
N GLY A 17 6.13 5.14 3.95
CA GLY A 17 7.26 5.48 3.10
C GLY A 17 6.79 5.91 1.70
N PHE A 18 5.78 5.23 1.16
CA PHE A 18 5.15 5.62 -0.10
C PHE A 18 4.35 6.91 -0.01
N ALA A 19 3.66 7.18 1.09
CA ALA A 19 3.01 8.47 1.31
C ALA A 19 4.03 9.62 1.26
N LEU A 20 5.14 9.49 1.99
CA LEU A 20 6.21 10.48 1.99
C LEU A 20 6.85 10.64 0.60
N PHE A 21 7.08 9.52 -0.10
CA PHE A 21 7.59 9.53 -1.46
C PHE A 21 6.68 10.35 -2.40
N HIS A 22 5.37 10.17 -2.35
CA HIS A 22 4.42 10.94 -3.17
C HIS A 22 4.42 12.43 -2.82
N LEU A 23 4.57 12.81 -1.55
CA LEU A 23 4.70 14.21 -1.16
C LEU A 23 5.95 14.86 -1.76
N THR A 24 7.04 14.09 -1.96
CA THR A 24 8.26 14.61 -2.59
C THR A 24 8.15 14.80 -4.11
N PHE A 25 7.07 14.35 -4.77
CA PHE A 25 6.94 14.43 -6.22
C PHE A 25 6.97 15.84 -6.75
N TRP A 26 6.38 16.79 -6.01
CA TRP A 26 6.50 18.21 -6.34
C TRP A 26 7.97 18.60 -6.52
N ARG A 27 8.82 18.23 -5.56
CA ARG A 27 10.22 18.65 -5.52
C ARG A 27 11.12 17.87 -6.48
N TRP A 28 10.92 16.56 -6.60
CA TRP A 28 11.77 15.69 -7.42
C TRP A 28 11.45 15.81 -8.92
N PHE A 29 10.17 15.91 -9.27
CA PHE A 29 9.73 15.93 -10.67
C PHE A 29 9.36 17.33 -11.18
N LYS A 30 9.55 18.37 -10.36
CA LYS A 30 9.28 19.77 -10.72
C LYS A 30 7.87 19.94 -11.32
N TRP A 31 6.88 19.28 -10.70
CA TRP A 31 5.52 19.12 -11.25
C TRP A 31 4.81 20.40 -11.68
N PRO A 32 4.98 21.56 -11.02
CA PRO A 32 4.40 22.79 -11.55
C PRO A 32 4.88 23.09 -12.97
N GLN A 33 6.18 22.95 -13.24
CA GLN A 33 6.77 23.24 -14.56
C GLN A 33 6.61 22.08 -15.55
N SER A 34 6.70 20.82 -15.09
CA SER A 34 6.62 19.67 -16.00
C SER A 34 5.19 19.36 -16.45
N LEU A 35 4.18 19.66 -15.62
CA LEU A 35 2.78 19.46 -15.94
C LEU A 35 2.13 20.65 -16.68
N GLU A 36 2.78 21.82 -16.76
CA GLU A 36 2.26 22.98 -17.51
C GLU A 36 1.88 22.62 -18.95
N LYS A 37 2.67 21.76 -19.60
CA LYS A 37 2.42 21.28 -20.98
C LYS A 37 1.12 20.47 -21.12
N SER A 38 0.58 19.94 -20.03
CA SER A 38 -0.69 19.18 -20.02
C SER A 38 -1.93 20.07 -19.84
N GLY A 39 -1.74 21.37 -19.60
CA GLY A 39 -2.80 22.33 -19.30
C GLY A 39 -3.12 22.42 -17.81
N ARG A 40 -3.61 23.60 -17.39
CA ARG A 40 -3.87 23.93 -15.97
C ARG A 40 -4.86 22.98 -15.30
N LEU A 41 -5.85 22.48 -16.04
CA LEU A 41 -6.84 21.53 -15.51
C LEU A 41 -6.20 20.18 -15.16
N ASN A 42 -5.48 19.56 -16.11
CA ASN A 42 -4.83 18.27 -15.90
C ASN A 42 -3.72 18.35 -14.84
N GLN A 43 -3.02 19.47 -14.78
CA GLN A 43 -2.07 19.77 -13.71
C GLN A 43 -2.76 19.78 -12.34
N GLY A 44 -3.89 20.47 -12.20
CA GLY A 44 -4.67 20.49 -10.97
C GLY A 44 -5.14 19.09 -10.57
N ILE A 45 -5.74 18.34 -11.51
CA ILE A 45 -6.19 16.96 -11.30
C ILE A 45 -5.05 16.06 -10.82
N THR A 46 -3.90 16.11 -11.48
CA THR A 46 -2.73 15.27 -11.13
C THR A 46 -2.19 15.60 -9.73
N GLN A 47 -2.13 16.87 -9.37
CA GLN A 47 -1.70 17.30 -8.04
C GLN A 47 -2.70 16.88 -6.97
N THR A 48 -4.00 17.07 -7.21
CA THR A 48 -5.05 16.62 -6.28
C THR A 48 -5.00 15.11 -6.10
N LEU A 49 -4.86 14.33 -7.18
CA LEU A 49 -4.71 12.88 -7.11
C LEU A 49 -3.52 12.46 -6.25
N ASN A 50 -2.38 13.13 -6.38
CA ASN A 50 -1.19 12.83 -5.58
C ASN A 50 -1.38 13.13 -4.09
N VAL A 51 -2.02 14.25 -3.75
CA VAL A 51 -2.34 14.60 -2.35
C VAL A 51 -3.33 13.60 -1.76
N MET A 52 -4.40 13.29 -2.49
CA MET A 52 -5.41 12.34 -2.03
C MET A 52 -4.83 10.93 -1.87
N LEU A 53 -3.97 10.49 -2.80
CA LEU A 53 -3.30 9.21 -2.71
C LEU A 53 -2.35 9.14 -1.51
N SER A 54 -1.59 10.22 -1.25
CA SER A 54 -0.73 10.32 -0.07
C SER A 54 -1.54 10.23 1.22
N TYR A 55 -2.67 10.94 1.30
CA TYR A 55 -3.58 10.88 2.43
C TYR A 55 -4.12 9.46 2.66
N VAL A 56 -4.57 8.79 1.59
CA VAL A 56 -5.06 7.39 1.67
C VAL A 56 -3.98 6.46 2.19
N PHE A 57 -2.72 6.59 1.75
CA PHE A 57 -1.63 5.77 2.29
C PHE A 57 -1.42 5.98 3.79
N VAL A 58 -1.47 7.23 4.28
CA VAL A 58 -1.35 7.53 5.72
C VAL A 58 -2.50 6.93 6.51
N VAL A 59 -3.73 7.14 6.07
CA VAL A 59 -4.93 6.62 6.74
C VAL A 59 -4.95 5.09 6.72
N TYR A 60 -4.55 4.49 5.60
CA TYR A 60 -4.49 3.04 5.46
C TYR A 60 -3.42 2.43 6.39
N ALA A 61 -2.22 3.01 6.44
CA ALA A 61 -1.17 2.58 7.38
C ALA A 61 -1.64 2.67 8.84
N ALA A 62 -2.27 3.78 9.22
CA ALA A 62 -2.83 3.95 10.56
C ALA A 62 -3.94 2.92 10.84
N SER A 63 -4.83 2.70 9.86
CA SER A 63 -5.93 1.74 9.97
C SER A 63 -5.42 0.31 10.11
N LEU A 64 -4.34 -0.06 9.41
CA LEU A 64 -3.73 -1.38 9.50
C LEU A 64 -3.13 -1.65 10.89
N VAL A 65 -2.49 -0.64 11.49
CA VAL A 65 -1.92 -0.73 12.85
C VAL A 65 -3.02 -0.77 13.92
N LEU A 66 -4.07 0.03 13.77
CA LEU A 66 -5.16 0.14 14.74
C LEU A 66 -6.23 -0.94 14.57
N ALA A 67 -6.26 -1.66 13.45
CA ALA A 67 -7.27 -2.68 13.17
C ALA A 67 -7.26 -3.79 14.23
N ALA A 68 -8.46 -4.13 14.70
CA ALA A 68 -8.70 -5.35 15.45
C ALA A 68 -8.40 -6.58 14.60
N THR A 69 -8.17 -7.73 15.24
CA THR A 69 -7.85 -9.00 14.57
C THR A 69 -8.82 -9.35 13.45
N GLN A 70 -10.13 -9.15 13.66
CA GLN A 70 -11.18 -9.45 12.68
C GLN A 70 -11.15 -8.57 11.42
N THR A 71 -10.74 -7.31 11.52
CA THR A 71 -10.71 -6.38 10.37
C THR A 71 -9.35 -6.34 9.69
N ARG A 72 -8.28 -6.78 10.39
CA ARG A 72 -6.91 -6.74 9.86
C ARG A 72 -6.71 -7.64 8.63
N GLY A 73 -7.34 -8.81 8.58
CA GLY A 73 -7.28 -9.71 7.43
C GLY A 73 -7.79 -9.04 6.14
N PRO A 74 -9.05 -8.59 6.09
CA PRO A 74 -9.59 -7.87 4.93
C PRO A 74 -8.77 -6.64 4.54
N LEU A 75 -8.26 -5.86 5.50
CA LEU A 75 -7.39 -4.72 5.22
C LEU A 75 -6.10 -5.18 4.52
N ALA A 76 -5.38 -6.15 5.08
CA ALA A 76 -4.15 -6.68 4.51
C ALA A 76 -4.36 -7.27 3.10
N LEU A 77 -5.49 -7.93 2.86
CA LEU A 77 -5.85 -8.43 1.53
C LEU A 77 -6.07 -7.27 0.54
N ALA A 78 -6.76 -6.21 0.96
CA ALA A 78 -6.96 -5.02 0.14
C ALA A 78 -5.62 -4.32 -0.19
N GLY A 79 -4.70 -4.22 0.77
CA GLY A 79 -3.34 -3.71 0.52
C GLY A 79 -2.57 -4.55 -0.48
N SER A 80 -2.61 -5.89 -0.33
CA SER A 80 -1.94 -6.79 -1.27
C SER A 80 -2.49 -6.62 -2.69
N GLY A 81 -3.81 -6.57 -2.83
CA GLY A 81 -4.49 -6.33 -4.10
C GLY A 81 -4.16 -4.96 -4.71
N PHE A 82 -4.11 -3.90 -3.90
CA PHE A 82 -3.72 -2.56 -4.34
C PHE A 82 -2.31 -2.55 -4.93
N TRP A 83 -1.34 -3.13 -4.22
CA TRP A 83 0.05 -3.18 -4.66
C TRP A 83 0.25 -4.08 -5.88
N LEU A 84 -0.47 -5.20 -5.96
CA LEU A 84 -0.43 -6.08 -7.13
C LEU A 84 -1.00 -5.40 -8.37
N LEU A 85 -2.17 -4.75 -8.23
CA LEU A 85 -2.75 -3.96 -9.32
C LEU A 85 -1.78 -2.86 -9.76
N ARG A 86 -1.11 -2.20 -8.82
CA ARG A 86 -0.12 -1.17 -9.13
C ARG A 86 1.10 -1.73 -9.87
N ALA A 87 1.56 -2.93 -9.50
CA ALA A 87 2.65 -3.64 -10.17
C ALA A 87 2.28 -3.99 -11.62
N ILE A 88 1.03 -4.41 -11.88
CA ILE A 88 0.53 -4.73 -13.23
C ILE A 88 0.31 -3.46 -14.06
N ALA A 89 -0.25 -2.41 -13.47
CA ALA A 89 -0.53 -1.16 -14.17
C ALA A 89 0.75 -0.43 -14.62
N GLN A 90 1.86 -0.60 -13.89
CA GLN A 90 3.12 0.08 -14.18
C GLN A 90 3.68 -0.23 -15.59
N PRO A 91 3.88 -1.49 -16.03
CA PRO A 91 4.34 -1.80 -17.38
C PRO A 91 3.29 -1.57 -18.48
N VAL A 92 2.00 -1.46 -18.12
CA VAL A 92 0.90 -1.17 -19.06
C VAL A 92 0.85 0.32 -19.41
N LEU A 93 1.00 1.19 -18.40
CA LEU A 93 0.83 2.64 -18.56
C LEU A 93 2.15 3.41 -18.74
N PHE A 94 3.28 2.86 -18.28
CA PHE A 94 4.58 3.53 -18.38
C PHE A 94 5.49 2.85 -19.39
N ALA A 95 6.38 3.64 -19.99
CA ALA A 95 7.42 3.12 -20.87
C ALA A 95 8.23 2.02 -20.16
N ARG A 96 8.58 0.95 -20.90
CA ARG A 96 9.32 -0.23 -20.40
C ARG A 96 10.80 0.06 -20.19
N THR A 97 11.10 1.10 -19.42
CA THR A 97 12.46 1.49 -19.03
C THR A 97 12.93 0.66 -17.83
N ARG A 98 14.25 0.62 -17.59
CA ARG A 98 14.83 -0.06 -16.41
C ARG A 98 14.23 0.45 -15.10
N LEU A 99 13.96 1.75 -15.00
CA LEU A 99 13.32 2.36 -13.82
C LEU A 99 11.89 1.84 -13.61
N SER A 100 11.12 1.66 -14.69
CA SER A 100 9.76 1.11 -14.60
C SER A 100 9.76 -0.30 -14.02
N TRP A 101 10.71 -1.15 -14.43
CA TRP A 101 10.87 -2.50 -13.87
C TRP A 101 11.31 -2.51 -12.41
N ILE A 102 12.19 -1.59 -12.01
CA ILE A 102 12.55 -1.41 -10.59
C ILE A 102 11.30 -1.07 -9.77
N LEU A 103 10.46 -0.14 -10.25
CA LEU A 103 9.21 0.21 -9.57
C LEU A 103 8.23 -0.96 -9.50
N VAL A 104 8.13 -1.78 -10.56
CA VAL A 104 7.34 -3.03 -10.53
C VAL A 104 7.83 -3.96 -9.43
N ALA A 105 9.14 -4.17 -9.32
CA ALA A 105 9.70 -5.02 -8.27
C ALA A 105 9.38 -4.47 -6.86
N VAL A 106 9.49 -3.15 -6.66
CA VAL A 106 9.09 -2.50 -5.40
C VAL A 106 7.61 -2.75 -5.12
N PHE A 107 6.71 -2.53 -6.08
CA PHE A 107 5.28 -2.79 -5.89
C PHE A 107 4.97 -4.26 -5.61
N ALA A 108 5.66 -5.19 -6.27
CA ALA A 108 5.54 -6.62 -5.99
C ALA A 108 5.98 -6.98 -4.57
N LEU A 109 7.04 -6.34 -4.05
CA LEU A 109 7.46 -6.49 -2.65
C LEU A 109 6.36 -5.99 -1.70
N GLY A 110 5.76 -4.83 -1.98
CA GLY A 110 4.60 -4.33 -1.22
C GLY A 110 3.44 -5.33 -1.20
N ALA A 111 3.10 -5.91 -2.35
CA ALA A 111 2.04 -6.92 -2.45
C ALA A 111 2.36 -8.16 -1.60
N GLY A 112 3.63 -8.59 -1.59
CA GLY A 112 4.12 -9.70 -0.77
C GLY A 112 4.06 -9.42 0.73
N LEU A 113 4.50 -8.24 1.18
CA LEU A 113 4.44 -7.85 2.60
C LEU A 113 3.00 -7.87 3.15
N HIS A 114 2.07 -7.32 2.37
CA HIS A 114 0.65 -7.33 2.73
C HIS A 114 0.03 -8.74 2.67
N ALA A 115 0.47 -9.59 1.72
CA ALA A 115 0.04 -10.98 1.68
C ALA A 115 0.52 -11.78 2.91
N ILE A 116 1.75 -11.55 3.38
CA ILE A 116 2.27 -12.16 4.61
C ILE A 116 1.42 -11.71 5.81
N THR A 117 1.11 -10.42 5.89
CA THR A 117 0.24 -9.87 6.95
C THR A 117 -1.16 -10.49 6.92
N TYR A 118 -1.71 -10.76 5.73
CA TYR A 118 -2.99 -11.46 5.59
C TYR A 118 -2.94 -12.91 6.09
N VAL A 119 -1.89 -13.66 5.73
CA VAL A 119 -1.68 -15.04 6.19
C VAL A 119 -1.52 -15.08 7.72
N ASP A 120 -0.82 -14.11 8.30
CA ASP A 120 -0.69 -14.00 9.75
C ASP A 120 -2.03 -13.67 10.44
N ALA A 121 -2.83 -12.80 9.84
CA ALA A 121 -4.14 -12.41 10.37
C ALA A 121 -5.16 -13.57 10.33
N THR A 122 -5.15 -14.39 9.28
CA THR A 122 -6.06 -15.54 9.14
C THR A 122 -5.76 -16.64 10.16
N LYS A 123 -4.49 -17.00 10.37
CA LYS A 123 -4.07 -17.96 11.40
C LYS A 123 -4.58 -17.59 12.81
N MET A 124 -4.51 -16.31 13.16
CA MET A 124 -5.00 -15.81 14.45
C MET A 124 -6.52 -15.92 14.59
N GLY A 125 -7.26 -15.75 13.48
CA GLY A 125 -8.71 -15.98 13.46
C GLY A 125 -9.05 -17.44 13.75
N ASP A 126 -8.33 -18.37 13.12
CA ASP A 126 -8.55 -19.81 13.28
C ASP A 126 -8.22 -20.30 14.70
N GLU A 127 -7.11 -19.85 15.30
CA GLU A 127 -6.73 -20.17 16.68
C GLU A 127 -7.75 -19.65 17.70
N ALA A 128 -8.26 -18.43 17.51
CA ALA A 128 -9.30 -17.86 18.35
C ALA A 128 -10.62 -18.65 18.25
N LEU A 129 -11.00 -19.08 17.04
CA LEU A 129 -12.20 -19.88 16.81
C LEU A 129 -12.07 -21.28 17.43
N SER A 130 -10.90 -21.91 17.31
CA SER A 130 -10.61 -23.23 17.90
C SER A 130 -10.65 -23.19 19.43
N SER A 131 -10.14 -22.12 20.04
CA SER A 131 -10.14 -21.94 21.50
C SER A 131 -11.53 -21.64 22.07
N ALA A 132 -12.43 -21.09 21.25
CA ALA A 132 -13.80 -20.76 21.64
C ALA A 132 -14.78 -21.94 21.55
N LYS A 133 -14.37 -23.07 20.94
CA LYS A 133 -15.22 -24.26 20.83
C LYS A 133 -15.15 -25.05 22.16
N PRO A 134 -16.25 -25.18 22.92
CA PRO A 134 -16.23 -25.90 24.19
C PRO A 134 -15.92 -27.39 23.95
N LEU A 135 -15.11 -27.98 24.83
CA LEU A 135 -14.82 -29.42 24.87
C LEU A 135 -16.14 -30.18 25.04
N SER A 136 -16.66 -30.74 23.94
CA SER A 136 -17.78 -31.68 23.93
C SER A 136 -17.31 -33.08 24.28
#